data_AF-A0A2V3I6E3-F1
#
_entry.id   AF-A0A2V3I6E3-F1
#
_cell.length_a   1.000
_cell.length_b   1.000
_cell.length_c   1.000
_cell.angle_alpha   90.00
_cell.angle_beta   90.00
_cell.angle_gamma   90.00
#
_symmetry.space_group_name_H-M   'P 1'
#
loop_
_entity.id
_entity.type
_entity.pdbx_description
1 polymer ?
#
loop_
_entity_poly.entity_id
_entity_poly.type
_entity_poly.pdbx_seq_one_letter_code
_entity_poly.pdbx_strand_id
1 'polypeptide(L)'
;MEKVLFKFAGQWIAGDTYADALLSAKQANEKGMRCIVNMLGEYHTSRNLINNTTENYKNILSSFKKEGIKGSISVKPTQIGLYLSRKACSENLEKIVKHAYHNNYFLWIDMESSEHTTKTIQIYHRFFSRHERLGIALQANLKRTHDDLTDLLAVGAKIRLVKGAYREKAKIAFKSIKDVDSNYFKLMKMLFKEGNEFGIATHDCNLINGAKKLSKVYDKKFEFQFLKGVRDELKPKLLKEGFKVSEYIPYGTNWLPYSIRRLKERKRNILLLGHSFIRSHLV
;
A
#
# COMPACT_ATOMS: atom_id res chain seq x y z
N MET A 1 -28.85 -2.52 -2.24
CA MET A 1 -27.68 -2.68 -1.33
C MET A 1 -26.38 -2.22 -1.98
N GLU A 2 -26.04 -2.68 -3.19
CA GLU A 2 -24.79 -2.32 -3.89
C GLU A 2 -24.60 -0.82 -4.15
N LYS A 3 -25.62 -0.08 -4.63
CA LYS A 3 -25.51 1.37 -4.84
C LYS A 3 -25.21 2.17 -3.56
N VAL A 4 -25.74 1.73 -2.42
CA VAL A 4 -25.46 2.34 -1.09
C VAL A 4 -24.04 1.99 -0.64
N LEU A 5 -23.66 0.71 -0.75
CA LEU A 5 -22.30 0.24 -0.46
C LEU A 5 -21.24 0.91 -1.35
N PHE A 6 -21.55 1.18 -2.62
CA PHE A 6 -20.68 1.89 -3.55
C PHE A 6 -20.51 3.36 -3.15
N LYS A 7 -21.59 4.04 -2.74
CA LYS A 7 -21.51 5.42 -2.23
C LYS A 7 -20.61 5.53 -0.99
N PHE A 8 -20.61 4.51 -0.12
CA PHE A 8 -19.67 4.40 0.99
C PHE A 8 -18.25 3.97 0.55
N ALA A 9 -18.14 3.11 -0.46
CA ALA A 9 -16.86 2.64 -1.00
C ALA A 9 -16.10 3.74 -1.76
N GLY A 10 -16.80 4.67 -2.40
CA GLY A 10 -16.19 5.82 -3.10
C GLY A 10 -15.40 6.75 -2.19
N GLN A 11 -15.57 6.65 -0.87
CA GLN A 11 -14.68 7.31 0.08
C GLN A 11 -13.28 6.68 0.09
N TRP A 12 -13.17 5.36 -0.12
CA TRP A 12 -11.90 4.61 0.01
C TRP A 12 -11.29 4.18 -1.33
N ILE A 13 -12.03 4.34 -2.43
CA ILE A 13 -11.66 3.87 -3.76
C ILE A 13 -11.90 5.01 -4.74
N ALA A 14 -11.01 5.16 -5.72
CA ALA A 14 -11.11 6.22 -6.71
C ALA A 14 -12.36 6.10 -7.60
N GLY A 15 -12.67 4.86 -7.97
CA GLY A 15 -13.72 4.47 -8.91
C GLY A 15 -13.33 3.16 -9.58
N ASP A 16 -14.10 2.78 -10.60
CA ASP A 16 -13.89 1.51 -11.31
C ASP A 16 -12.90 1.64 -12.46
N THR A 17 -12.63 2.87 -12.91
CA THR A 17 -11.88 3.11 -14.13
C THR A 17 -10.49 3.66 -13.87
N TYR A 18 -9.66 3.50 -14.88
CA TYR A 18 -8.37 4.16 -14.99
C TYR A 18 -8.46 5.69 -14.86
N ALA A 19 -9.47 6.31 -15.48
CA ALA A 19 -9.68 7.75 -15.43
C ALA A 19 -9.97 8.24 -14.01
N ASP A 20 -10.74 7.47 -13.24
CA ASP A 20 -11.04 7.77 -11.84
C ASP A 20 -9.78 7.77 -10.97
N ALA A 21 -8.89 6.81 -11.19
CA ALA A 21 -7.58 6.74 -10.52
C ALA A 21 -6.73 7.98 -10.81
N LEU A 22 -6.64 8.42 -12.07
CA LEU A 22 -5.88 9.61 -12.45
C LEU A 22 -6.49 10.88 -11.85
N LEU A 23 -7.82 11.01 -11.87
CA LEU A 23 -8.52 12.14 -11.26
C LEU A 23 -8.24 12.20 -9.75
N SER A 24 -8.38 11.08 -9.04
CA SER A 24 -8.05 11.01 -7.61
C SER A 24 -6.58 11.32 -7.34
N ALA A 25 -5.66 10.87 -8.20
CA ALA A 25 -4.23 11.17 -8.08
C ALA A 25 -3.94 12.68 -8.22
N LYS A 26 -4.56 13.35 -9.19
CA LYS A 26 -4.45 14.81 -9.36
C LYS A 26 -4.99 15.56 -8.15
N GLN A 27 -6.17 15.17 -7.66
CA GLN A 27 -6.77 15.76 -6.46
C GLN A 27 -5.88 15.59 -5.22
N ALA A 28 -5.16 14.47 -5.10
CA ALA A 28 -4.18 14.30 -4.02
C ALA A 28 -3.00 15.26 -4.18
N ASN A 29 -2.47 15.43 -5.41
CA ASN A 29 -1.39 16.36 -5.72
C ASN A 29 -1.77 17.83 -5.50
N GLU A 30 -2.98 18.24 -5.88
CA GLU A 30 -3.51 19.59 -5.62
C GLU A 30 -3.56 19.92 -4.13
N LYS A 31 -3.77 18.90 -3.28
CA LYS A 31 -3.75 19.01 -1.81
C LYS A 31 -2.34 18.91 -1.22
N GLY A 32 -1.29 18.88 -2.04
CA GLY A 32 0.11 18.77 -1.63
C GLY A 32 0.57 17.35 -1.27
N MET A 33 -0.27 16.33 -1.44
CA MET A 33 0.08 14.93 -1.20
C MET A 33 0.61 14.28 -2.48
N ARG A 34 1.48 13.27 -2.34
CA ARG A 34 1.80 12.35 -3.43
C ARG A 34 0.73 11.26 -3.52
N CYS A 35 0.69 10.50 -4.62
CA CYS A 35 -0.20 9.35 -4.77
C CYS A 35 0.57 8.02 -4.86
N ILE A 36 -0.10 6.95 -4.45
CA ILE A 36 0.30 5.55 -4.64
C ILE A 36 -0.92 4.85 -5.27
N VAL A 37 -0.93 4.68 -6.59
CA VAL A 37 -2.07 4.06 -7.29
C VAL A 37 -1.93 2.54 -7.29
N ASN A 38 -3.02 1.84 -6.99
CA ASN A 38 -3.07 0.39 -7.00
C ASN A 38 -4.35 -0.09 -7.69
N MET A 39 -4.21 -1.04 -8.61
CA MET A 39 -5.36 -1.68 -9.21
C MET A 39 -5.89 -2.79 -8.30
N LEU A 40 -7.20 -2.82 -8.06
CA LEU A 40 -7.87 -3.81 -7.24
C LEU A 40 -7.97 -5.17 -7.93
N GLY A 41 -7.81 -6.23 -7.15
CA GLY A 41 -7.77 -7.62 -7.61
C GLY A 41 -6.60 -8.36 -6.95
N GLU A 42 -6.70 -9.67 -6.85
CA GLU A 42 -5.65 -10.56 -6.32
C GLU A 42 -5.81 -11.93 -7.01
N TYR A 43 -4.76 -12.77 -6.95
CA TYR A 43 -4.81 -14.19 -7.37
C TYR A 43 -5.23 -14.42 -8.82
N HIS A 44 -4.73 -13.61 -9.75
CA HIS A 44 -5.02 -13.81 -11.18
C HIS A 44 -4.39 -15.13 -11.69
N THR A 45 -5.21 -15.96 -12.35
CA THR A 45 -4.79 -17.23 -12.96
C THR A 45 -4.81 -17.19 -14.49
N SER A 46 -5.53 -16.24 -15.09
CA SER A 46 -5.58 -16.09 -16.55
C SER A 46 -4.39 -15.28 -17.06
N ARG A 47 -3.66 -15.81 -18.06
CA ARG A 47 -2.58 -15.08 -18.74
C ARG A 47 -3.08 -13.77 -19.37
N ASN A 48 -4.27 -13.76 -19.93
CA ASN A 48 -4.87 -12.56 -20.51
C ASN A 48 -5.11 -11.49 -19.44
N LEU A 49 -5.66 -11.88 -18.29
CA LEU A 49 -5.91 -10.96 -17.18
C LEU A 49 -4.59 -10.40 -16.60
N ILE A 50 -3.56 -11.24 -16.49
CA ILE A 50 -2.22 -10.83 -16.05
C ILE A 50 -1.58 -9.85 -17.04
N ASN A 51 -1.67 -10.12 -18.35
CA ASN A 51 -1.16 -9.23 -19.38
C ASN A 51 -1.89 -7.89 -19.36
N ASN A 52 -3.22 -7.89 -19.29
CA ASN A 52 -4.02 -6.67 -19.19
C ASN A 52 -3.68 -5.87 -17.92
N THR A 53 -3.47 -6.54 -16.78
CA THR A 53 -3.03 -5.91 -15.53
C THR A 53 -1.67 -5.23 -15.69
N THR A 54 -0.73 -5.92 -16.35
CA THR A 54 0.62 -5.42 -16.61
C THR A 54 0.58 -4.17 -17.51
N GLU A 55 -0.21 -4.21 -18.58
CA GLU A 55 -0.39 -3.07 -19.48
C GLU A 55 -1.10 -1.89 -18.80
N ASN A 56 -2.08 -2.14 -17.93
CA ASN A 56 -2.73 -1.09 -17.15
C ASN A 56 -1.74 -0.33 -16.25
N TYR A 57 -0.82 -1.01 -15.57
CA TYR A 57 0.21 -0.35 -14.78
C TYR A 57 1.16 0.49 -15.65
N LYS A 58 1.54 -0.01 -16.83
CA LYS A 58 2.36 0.77 -17.80
C LYS A 58 1.62 2.02 -18.28
N ASN A 59 0.32 1.91 -18.56
CA ASN A 59 -0.52 3.04 -18.97
C ASN A 59 -0.58 4.10 -17.87
N ILE A 60 -0.79 3.70 -16.61
CA ILE A 60 -0.79 4.65 -15.46
C ILE A 60 0.52 5.42 -15.41
N LEU A 61 1.65 4.72 -15.52
CA LEU A 61 2.98 5.34 -15.47
C LEU A 61 3.19 6.34 -16.63
N SER A 62 2.72 5.99 -17.84
CA SER A 62 2.75 6.89 -19.00
C SER A 62 1.89 8.15 -18.76
N SER A 63 0.68 8.01 -18.24
CA SER A 63 -0.16 9.16 -17.91
C SER A 63 0.42 10.00 -16.79
N PHE A 64 1.03 9.38 -15.78
CA PHE A 64 1.68 10.15 -14.71
C PHE A 64 2.73 11.08 -15.29
N LYS A 65 3.56 10.59 -16.22
CA LYS A 65 4.55 11.43 -16.92
C LYS A 65 3.88 12.51 -17.75
N LYS A 66 2.88 12.16 -18.57
CA LYS A 66 2.16 13.08 -19.47
C LYS A 66 1.46 14.21 -18.70
N GLU A 67 0.88 13.89 -17.55
CA GLU A 67 0.00 14.78 -16.79
C GLU A 67 0.71 15.40 -15.58
N GLY A 68 2.02 15.14 -15.40
CA GLY A 68 2.82 15.70 -14.31
C GLY A 68 2.44 15.20 -12.91
N ILE A 69 1.81 14.02 -12.80
CA ILE A 69 1.31 13.47 -11.53
C ILE A 69 2.49 13.01 -10.66
N LYS A 70 2.61 13.57 -9.47
CA LYS A 70 3.63 13.22 -8.48
C LYS A 70 3.19 12.02 -7.65
N GLY A 71 3.78 10.86 -7.91
CA GLY A 71 3.42 9.66 -7.17
C GLY A 71 4.26 8.42 -7.47
N SER A 72 3.61 7.28 -7.30
CA SER A 72 4.12 5.93 -7.54
C SER A 72 2.94 4.99 -7.78
N ILE A 73 3.25 3.75 -8.18
CA ILE A 73 2.27 2.66 -8.21
C ILE A 73 2.61 1.61 -7.17
N SER A 74 1.61 0.80 -6.81
CA SER A 74 1.77 -0.37 -5.94
C SER A 74 1.17 -1.59 -6.62
N VAL A 75 1.98 -2.64 -6.80
CA VAL A 75 1.58 -3.87 -7.50
C VAL A 75 1.52 -5.03 -6.52
N LYS A 76 0.55 -5.92 -6.73
CA LYS A 76 0.47 -7.18 -6.00
C LYS A 76 1.06 -8.31 -6.86
N PRO A 77 2.06 -9.05 -6.37
CA PRO A 77 2.67 -10.16 -7.10
C PRO A 77 1.66 -11.15 -7.69
N THR A 78 0.59 -11.49 -6.96
CA THR A 78 -0.42 -12.44 -7.46
C THR A 78 -1.23 -11.91 -8.64
N GLN A 79 -1.40 -10.59 -8.79
CA GLN A 79 -2.07 -10.00 -9.95
C GLN A 79 -1.24 -10.11 -11.23
N ILE A 80 0.08 -10.18 -11.09
CA ILE A 80 1.03 -10.19 -12.20
C ILE A 80 1.66 -11.57 -12.44
N GLY A 81 1.11 -12.62 -11.81
CA GLY A 81 1.40 -14.01 -12.15
C GLY A 81 2.11 -14.83 -11.07
N LEU A 82 2.24 -14.36 -9.83
CA LEU A 82 2.84 -15.15 -8.75
C LEU A 82 2.11 -16.47 -8.49
N TYR A 83 0.79 -16.49 -8.68
CA TYR A 83 -0.03 -17.70 -8.53
C TYR A 83 0.28 -18.75 -9.61
N LEU A 84 0.69 -18.31 -10.82
CA LEU A 84 1.11 -19.22 -11.89
C LEU A 84 2.53 -19.74 -11.67
N SER A 85 3.49 -18.83 -11.50
CA SER A 85 4.86 -19.18 -11.14
C SER A 85 5.67 -17.94 -10.75
N ARG A 86 6.77 -18.15 -10.02
CA ARG A 86 7.76 -17.09 -9.76
C ARG A 86 8.35 -16.52 -11.06
N LYS A 87 8.50 -17.35 -12.10
CA LYS A 87 9.00 -16.93 -13.42
C LYS A 87 8.03 -15.98 -14.10
N ALA A 88 6.75 -16.35 -14.20
CA ALA A 88 5.71 -15.51 -14.81
C ALA A 88 5.58 -14.17 -14.08
N CYS A 89 5.59 -14.18 -12.74
CA CYS A 89 5.58 -12.94 -11.96
C CYS A 89 6.79 -12.05 -12.25
N SER A 90 7.99 -12.64 -12.33
CA SER A 90 9.22 -11.90 -12.60
C SER A 90 9.20 -11.27 -14.00
N GLU A 91 8.80 -12.03 -15.03
CA GLU A 91 8.74 -11.54 -16.41
C GLU A 91 7.78 -10.36 -16.57
N ASN A 92 6.62 -10.40 -15.90
CA ASN A 92 5.67 -9.27 -15.94
C ASN A 92 6.13 -8.10 -15.08
N LEU A 93 6.69 -8.35 -13.89
CA LEU A 93 7.27 -7.29 -13.06
C LEU A 93 8.40 -6.56 -13.80
N GLU A 94 9.25 -7.28 -14.54
CA GLU A 94 10.34 -6.67 -15.33
C GLU A 94 9.81 -5.67 -16.36
N LYS A 95 8.70 -5.99 -17.04
CA LYS A 95 8.05 -5.07 -17.98
C LYS A 95 7.61 -3.78 -17.29
N ILE A 96 6.98 -3.89 -16.11
CA ILE A 96 6.50 -2.73 -15.35
C ILE A 96 7.67 -1.92 -14.81
N VAL A 97 8.70 -2.56 -14.25
CA VAL A 97 9.87 -1.90 -13.67
C VAL A 97 10.67 -1.16 -14.74
N LYS A 98 10.92 -1.76 -15.92
CA LYS A 98 11.55 -1.07 -17.05
C LYS A 98 10.75 0.16 -17.48
N HIS A 99 9.42 0.03 -17.56
CA HIS A 99 8.56 1.15 -17.92
C HIS A 99 8.55 2.26 -16.86
N ALA A 100 8.52 1.90 -15.57
CA ALA A 100 8.62 2.86 -14.47
C ALA A 100 9.96 3.61 -14.49
N TYR A 101 11.06 2.90 -14.76
CA TYR A 101 12.40 3.47 -14.90
C TYR A 101 12.46 4.52 -16.02
N HIS A 102 12.01 4.19 -17.24
CA HIS A 102 11.99 5.15 -18.37
C HIS A 102 11.10 6.38 -18.12
N ASN A 103 10.09 6.24 -17.26
CA ASN A 103 9.21 7.34 -16.89
C ASN A 103 9.63 8.04 -15.57
N ASN A 104 10.74 7.63 -14.97
CA ASN A 104 11.28 8.18 -13.72
C ASN A 104 10.32 8.05 -12.51
N TYR A 105 9.56 6.97 -12.44
CA TYR A 105 8.62 6.68 -11.34
C TYR A 105 9.12 5.57 -10.41
N PHE A 106 8.63 5.64 -9.18
CA PHE A 106 8.87 4.62 -8.16
C PHE A 106 7.77 3.55 -8.20
N LEU A 107 8.14 2.31 -7.87
CA LEU A 107 7.21 1.18 -7.77
C LEU A 107 7.31 0.53 -6.39
N TRP A 108 6.15 0.25 -5.79
CA TRP A 108 6.03 -0.58 -4.60
C TRP A 108 5.54 -1.98 -4.93
N ILE A 109 6.14 -2.99 -4.31
CA ILE A 109 5.62 -4.36 -4.29
C ILE A 109 4.88 -4.54 -2.96
N ASP A 110 3.56 -4.72 -3.04
CA ASP A 110 2.75 -5.00 -1.86
C ASP A 110 3.00 -6.41 -1.34
N MET A 111 2.94 -6.54 -0.02
CA MET A 111 3.02 -7.83 0.65
C MET A 111 1.62 -8.38 0.87
N GLU A 112 1.40 -9.58 0.35
CA GLU A 112 0.14 -10.31 0.44
C GLU A 112 0.13 -11.21 1.70
N SER A 113 -0.63 -12.30 1.71
CA SER A 113 -0.64 -13.27 2.83
C SER A 113 0.74 -13.90 3.06
N SER A 114 0.92 -14.48 4.25
CA SER A 114 2.18 -15.11 4.67
C SER A 114 2.68 -16.22 3.75
N GLU A 115 1.77 -16.87 3.00
CA GLU A 115 2.09 -17.90 2.00
C GLU A 115 2.88 -17.36 0.80
N HIS A 116 2.82 -16.04 0.57
CA HIS A 116 3.50 -15.37 -0.54
C HIS A 116 4.78 -14.66 -0.10
N THR A 117 4.97 -14.38 1.20
CA THR A 117 6.07 -13.56 1.72
C THR A 117 7.45 -13.96 1.21
N THR A 118 7.83 -15.23 1.35
CA THR A 118 9.15 -15.70 0.91
C THR A 118 9.34 -15.51 -0.59
N LYS A 119 8.33 -15.84 -1.41
CA LYS A 119 8.42 -15.71 -2.87
C LYS A 119 8.52 -14.24 -3.29
N THR A 120 7.79 -13.34 -2.62
CA THR A 120 7.83 -11.90 -2.87
C THR A 120 9.19 -11.30 -2.54
N ILE A 121 9.79 -11.65 -1.39
CA ILE A 121 11.13 -11.19 -1.01
C ILE A 121 12.19 -11.69 -2.00
N GLN A 122 12.12 -12.96 -2.41
CA GLN A 122 13.02 -13.52 -3.44
C GLN A 122 12.91 -12.77 -4.78
N ILE A 123 11.68 -12.44 -5.20
CA ILE A 123 11.47 -11.64 -6.41
C ILE A 123 12.09 -10.25 -6.22
N TYR A 124 11.85 -9.58 -5.10
CA TYR A 124 12.42 -8.26 -4.82
C TYR A 124 13.94 -8.25 -4.94
N HIS A 125 14.65 -9.19 -4.31
CA HIS A 125 16.12 -9.27 -4.39
C HIS A 125 16.64 -9.39 -5.82
N ARG A 126 15.93 -10.11 -6.70
CA ARG A 126 16.32 -10.26 -8.11
C ARG A 126 16.29 -8.93 -8.87
N PHE A 127 15.38 -8.02 -8.51
CA PHE A 127 15.21 -6.74 -9.19
C PHE A 127 15.96 -5.60 -8.53
N PHE A 128 16.08 -5.60 -7.20
CA PHE A 128 16.60 -4.47 -6.46
C PHE A 128 18.05 -4.13 -6.83
N SER A 129 18.91 -5.14 -7.06
CA SER A 129 20.30 -4.94 -7.50
C SER A 129 20.44 -4.21 -8.84
N ARG A 130 19.36 -4.13 -9.64
CA ARG A 130 19.33 -3.51 -10.97
C ARG A 130 18.44 -2.27 -11.03
N HIS A 131 17.64 -2.01 -9.98
CA HIS A 131 16.58 -0.99 -10.00
C HIS A 131 16.35 -0.36 -8.62
N GLU A 132 17.01 0.78 -8.36
CA GLU A 132 16.93 1.52 -7.09
C GLU A 132 15.56 2.18 -6.81
N ARG A 133 14.68 2.23 -7.82
CA ARG A 133 13.32 2.82 -7.75
C ARG A 133 12.24 1.79 -7.46
N LEU A 134 12.60 0.78 -6.65
CA LEU A 134 11.75 -0.33 -6.25
C LEU A 134 11.74 -0.48 -4.73
N GLY A 135 10.55 -0.57 -4.15
CA GLY A 135 10.35 -0.81 -2.72
C GLY A 135 9.44 -2.01 -2.46
N ILE A 136 9.48 -2.53 -1.24
CA ILE A 136 8.70 -3.68 -0.80
C ILE A 136 7.99 -3.39 0.53
N ALA A 137 6.77 -3.89 0.69
CA ALA A 137 6.08 -3.80 1.96
C ALA A 137 6.47 -4.94 2.93
N LEU A 138 6.49 -4.65 4.23
CA LEU A 138 6.68 -5.62 5.30
C LEU A 138 5.62 -5.43 6.39
N GLN A 139 5.21 -6.54 7.01
CA GLN A 139 4.03 -6.61 7.88
C GLN A 139 4.44 -6.83 9.34
N ALA A 140 4.22 -5.83 10.19
CA ALA A 140 4.62 -5.88 11.58
C ALA A 140 3.91 -6.97 12.41
N ASN A 141 2.79 -7.53 11.95
CA ASN A 141 2.13 -8.62 12.63
C ASN A 141 2.82 -9.98 12.45
N LEU A 142 3.71 -10.16 11.48
CA LEU A 142 4.39 -11.43 11.29
C LEU A 142 5.64 -11.52 12.18
N LYS A 143 5.84 -12.67 12.83
CA LYS A 143 6.98 -12.89 13.74
C LYS A 143 8.32 -12.89 13.00
N ARG A 144 8.33 -13.33 11.74
CA ARG A 144 9.52 -13.38 10.86
C ARG A 144 10.01 -12.00 10.40
N THR A 145 9.20 -10.96 10.50
CA THR A 145 9.48 -9.68 9.83
C THR A 145 10.69 -8.94 10.39
N HIS A 146 11.08 -9.21 11.63
CA HIS A 146 12.32 -8.66 12.18
C HIS A 146 13.55 -9.12 11.38
N ASP A 147 13.62 -10.41 11.08
CA ASP A 147 14.77 -11.01 10.41
C ASP A 147 14.72 -10.65 8.92
N ASP A 148 13.54 -10.74 8.29
CA ASP A 148 13.35 -10.28 6.90
C ASP A 148 13.75 -8.80 6.74
N LEU A 149 13.42 -7.94 7.72
CA LEU A 149 13.79 -6.52 7.69
C LEU A 149 15.30 -6.32 7.84
N THR A 150 15.95 -7.09 8.72
CA THR A 150 17.40 -7.02 8.93
C THR A 150 18.14 -7.35 7.63
N ASP A 151 17.76 -8.46 6.98
CA ASP A 151 18.36 -8.90 5.72
C ASP A 151 18.14 -7.89 4.58
N LEU A 152 16.94 -7.31 4.50
CA LEU A 152 16.60 -6.32 3.48
C LEU A 152 17.33 -4.99 3.71
N LEU A 153 17.51 -4.56 4.96
CA LEU A 153 18.25 -3.35 5.28
C LEU A 153 19.74 -3.49 4.96
N ALA A 154 20.33 -4.68 5.14
CA ALA A 154 21.73 -4.94 4.80
C ALA A 154 22.05 -4.71 3.31
N VAL A 155 21.06 -4.87 2.43
CA VAL A 155 21.21 -4.59 0.99
C VAL A 155 20.70 -3.21 0.59
N GLY A 156 20.26 -2.36 1.53
CA GLY A 156 19.77 -1.01 1.26
C GLY A 156 18.33 -0.94 0.72
N ALA A 157 17.51 -1.97 0.97
CA ALA A 157 16.14 -2.05 0.50
C ALA A 157 15.26 -0.87 0.99
N LYS A 158 14.29 -0.48 0.16
CA LYS A 158 13.29 0.53 0.50
C LYS A 158 12.03 -0.14 1.02
N ILE A 159 11.69 0.15 2.27
CA ILE A 159 10.66 -0.58 2.99
C ILE A 159 9.41 0.28 3.19
N ARG A 160 8.23 -0.29 2.92
CA ARG A 160 6.95 0.20 3.42
C ARG A 160 6.55 -0.64 4.63
N LEU A 161 6.51 -0.05 5.82
CA LEU A 161 6.09 -0.76 7.03
C LEU A 161 4.58 -0.61 7.27
N VAL A 162 3.86 -1.74 7.29
CA VAL A 162 2.42 -1.82 7.59
C VAL A 162 2.17 -2.71 8.82
N LYS A 163 0.99 -2.62 9.45
CA LYS A 163 0.60 -3.56 10.51
C LYS A 163 0.38 -4.99 9.97
N GLY A 164 -0.14 -5.12 8.75
CA GLY A 164 -0.57 -6.40 8.16
C GLY A 164 -2.10 -6.47 8.03
N ALA A 165 -2.59 -6.96 6.89
CA ALA A 165 -4.01 -6.89 6.51
C ALA A 165 -4.69 -8.27 6.37
N TYR A 166 -3.92 -9.36 6.50
CA TYR A 166 -4.38 -10.73 6.29
C TYR A 166 -4.63 -11.45 7.62
N ARG A 167 -5.55 -12.41 7.60
CA ARG A 167 -5.87 -13.24 8.76
C ARG A 167 -4.89 -14.39 8.86
N GLU A 168 -3.89 -14.22 9.71
CA GLU A 168 -2.80 -15.19 9.88
C GLU A 168 -2.95 -16.06 11.14
N LYS A 169 -2.37 -17.26 11.12
CA LYS A 169 -2.35 -18.19 12.26
C LYS A 169 -1.47 -17.64 13.40
N ALA A 170 -1.88 -17.84 14.65
CA ALA A 170 -1.15 -17.35 15.83
C ALA A 170 0.28 -17.89 15.97
N LYS A 171 0.56 -19.06 15.37
CA LYS A 171 1.92 -19.64 15.31
C LYS A 171 2.90 -18.68 14.61
N ILE A 172 2.46 -18.03 13.53
CA ILE A 172 3.31 -17.20 12.66
C ILE A 172 3.08 -15.69 12.82
N ALA A 173 1.99 -15.28 13.46
CA ALA A 173 1.62 -13.88 13.59
C ALA A 173 1.19 -13.49 15.01
N PHE A 174 1.53 -12.28 15.42
CA PHE A 174 0.97 -11.61 16.58
C PHE A 174 -0.53 -11.36 16.37
N LYS A 175 -1.35 -11.65 17.39
CA LYS A 175 -2.82 -11.54 17.30
C LYS A 175 -3.36 -10.35 18.07
N SER A 176 -2.70 -9.94 19.15
CA SER A 176 -3.14 -8.79 19.93
C SER A 176 -2.69 -7.49 19.27
N ILE A 177 -3.51 -6.44 19.39
CA ILE A 177 -3.17 -5.10 18.91
C ILE A 177 -1.88 -4.60 19.58
N LYS A 178 -1.73 -4.86 20.89
CA LYS A 178 -0.56 -4.45 21.68
C LYS A 178 0.73 -5.06 21.13
N ASP A 179 0.73 -6.35 20.80
CA ASP A 179 1.92 -7.03 20.28
C ASP A 179 2.27 -6.55 18.87
N VAL A 180 1.27 -6.36 18.01
CA VAL A 180 1.47 -5.80 16.66
C VAL A 180 2.03 -4.38 16.75
N ASP A 181 1.49 -3.54 17.62
CA ASP A 181 1.95 -2.15 17.78
C ASP A 181 3.36 -2.10 18.37
N SER A 182 3.65 -2.94 19.36
CA SER A 182 4.99 -3.10 19.94
C SER A 182 6.01 -3.51 18.88
N ASN A 183 5.69 -4.52 18.07
CA ASN A 183 6.58 -4.96 17.01
C ASN A 183 6.71 -3.91 15.90
N TYR A 184 5.63 -3.20 15.54
CA TYR A 184 5.69 -2.08 14.60
C TYR A 184 6.65 -1.00 15.10
N PHE A 185 6.57 -0.61 16.37
CA PHE A 185 7.51 0.35 16.96
C PHE A 185 8.95 -0.15 16.92
N LYS A 186 9.21 -1.44 17.19
CA LYS A 186 10.54 -2.04 17.10
C LYS A 186 11.09 -1.93 15.67
N LEU A 187 10.33 -2.38 14.67
CA LEU A 187 10.70 -2.35 13.26
C LEU A 187 10.87 -0.92 12.75
N MET A 188 10.00 0.00 13.16
CA MET A 188 10.10 1.42 12.81
C MET A 188 11.40 2.03 13.36
N LYS A 189 11.80 1.70 14.60
CA LYS A 189 13.09 2.13 15.14
C LYS A 189 14.27 1.61 14.32
N MET A 190 14.22 0.36 13.84
CA MET A 190 15.25 -0.18 12.94
C MET A 190 15.33 0.62 11.64
N LEU A 191 14.19 0.93 11.01
CA LEU A 191 14.13 1.78 9.81
C LEU A 191 14.77 3.17 10.03
N PHE A 192 14.50 3.82 11.17
CA PHE A 192 15.11 5.12 11.47
C PHE A 192 16.61 5.04 11.75
N LYS A 193 17.12 3.91 12.27
CA LYS A 193 18.56 3.73 12.49
C LYS A 193 19.29 3.41 11.18
N GLU A 194 18.79 2.42 10.45
CA GLU A 194 19.55 1.72 9.40
C GLU A 194 18.98 1.97 8.00
N GLY A 195 17.71 2.33 7.88
CA GLY A 195 17.07 2.59 6.60
C GLY A 195 17.58 3.84 5.90
N ASN A 196 17.48 3.85 4.57
CA ASN A 196 17.81 5.00 3.72
C ASN A 196 16.57 5.84 3.37
N GLU A 197 15.56 5.17 2.79
CA GLU A 197 14.28 5.75 2.41
C GLU A 197 13.17 4.74 2.69
N PHE A 198 12.11 5.14 3.39
CA PHE A 198 11.03 4.23 3.77
C PHE A 198 9.66 4.89 3.90
N GLY A 199 8.61 4.08 3.81
CA GLY A 199 7.22 4.49 4.02
C GLY A 199 6.70 4.00 5.37
N ILE A 200 6.14 4.90 6.17
CA ILE A 200 5.40 4.59 7.40
C ILE A 200 3.91 4.55 7.06
N ALA A 201 3.41 3.36 6.73
CA ALA A 201 2.03 3.15 6.30
C ALA A 201 1.13 2.77 7.48
N THR A 202 0.58 3.79 8.14
CA THR A 202 -0.30 3.63 9.30
C THR A 202 -1.26 4.80 9.48
N HIS A 203 -2.40 4.53 10.09
CA HIS A 203 -3.41 5.53 10.50
C HIS A 203 -3.44 5.74 12.01
N ASP A 204 -2.54 5.08 12.73
CA ASP A 204 -2.48 5.07 14.18
C ASP A 204 -1.73 6.29 14.70
N CYS A 205 -2.40 7.14 15.48
CA CYS A 205 -1.78 8.35 16.03
C CYS A 205 -0.57 8.07 16.91
N ASN A 206 -0.56 6.95 17.65
CA ASN A 206 0.55 6.63 18.53
C ASN A 206 1.80 6.29 17.72
N LEU A 207 1.63 5.51 16.64
CA LEU A 207 2.72 5.18 15.72
C LEU A 207 3.20 6.41 14.95
N ILE A 208 2.28 7.27 14.48
CA ILE A 208 2.62 8.53 13.80
C ILE A 208 3.43 9.43 14.74
N ASN A 209 2.97 9.63 15.98
CA ASN A 209 3.69 10.43 16.97
C ASN A 209 5.05 9.82 17.32
N GLY A 210 5.16 8.49 17.33
CA GLY A 210 6.41 7.76 17.43
C GLY A 210 7.39 8.11 16.32
N ALA A 211 6.95 8.02 15.07
CA ALA A 211 7.75 8.37 13.90
C ALA A 211 8.21 9.84 13.96
N LYS A 212 7.32 10.77 14.33
CA LYS A 212 7.65 12.19 14.52
C LYS A 212 8.70 12.42 15.60
N LYS A 213 8.71 11.62 16.67
CA LYS A 213 9.75 11.70 17.71
C LYS A 213 11.08 11.15 17.19
N LEU A 214 11.05 10.01 16.49
CA LEU A 214 12.25 9.43 15.91
C LEU A 214 12.87 10.33 14.84
N SER A 215 12.07 11.01 14.02
CA SER A 215 12.57 11.92 12.98
C SER A 215 13.27 13.17 13.52
N LYS A 216 13.11 13.50 14.81
CA LYS A 216 13.87 14.56 15.47
C LYS A 216 15.26 14.10 15.90
N VAL A 217 15.45 12.78 16.00
CA VAL A 217 16.71 12.16 16.46
C VAL A 217 17.51 11.64 15.26
N TYR A 218 16.82 11.09 14.26
CA TYR A 218 17.42 10.50 13.08
C TYR A 218 17.01 11.28 11.84
N ASP A 219 17.98 11.89 11.17
CA ASP A 219 17.78 12.57 9.89
C ASP A 219 17.68 11.53 8.76
N LYS A 220 16.46 11.05 8.50
CA LYS A 220 16.16 10.03 7.50
C LYS A 220 15.07 10.51 6.55
N LYS A 221 15.15 10.04 5.29
CA LYS A 221 14.10 10.30 4.29
C LYS A 221 12.95 9.32 4.52
N PHE A 222 11.78 9.83 4.88
CA PHE A 222 10.59 8.99 4.97
C PHE A 222 9.32 9.76 4.58
N GLU A 223 8.26 9.01 4.35
CA GLU A 223 6.93 9.56 4.13
C GLU A 223 5.88 8.79 4.96
N PHE A 224 4.83 9.51 5.35
CA PHE A 224 3.63 8.85 5.88
C PHE A 224 2.72 8.44 4.73
N GLN A 225 2.23 7.20 4.78
CA GLN A 225 1.38 6.64 3.73
C GLN A 225 0.01 6.30 4.29
N PHE A 226 -1.03 6.89 3.72
CA PHE A 226 -2.41 6.76 4.17
C PHE A 226 -3.29 6.21 3.07
N LEU A 227 -4.18 5.29 3.39
CA LEU A 227 -5.30 4.96 2.50
C LEU A 227 -6.17 6.20 2.18
N LYS A 228 -6.68 6.27 0.94
CA LYS A 228 -7.66 7.26 0.49
C LYS A 228 -8.88 7.26 1.41
N GLY A 229 -9.33 8.45 1.82
CA GLY A 229 -10.51 8.64 2.67
C GLY A 229 -10.38 8.19 4.13
N VAL A 230 -9.17 7.82 4.58
CA VAL A 230 -8.92 7.30 5.92
C VAL A 230 -8.05 8.29 6.69
N ARG A 231 -8.65 8.90 7.73
CA ARG A 231 -8.01 9.90 8.61
C ARG A 231 -7.57 11.15 7.84
N ASP A 232 -8.43 11.63 6.95
CA ASP A 232 -8.15 12.79 6.08
C ASP A 232 -7.84 14.05 6.88
N GLU A 233 -8.32 14.15 8.13
CA GLU A 233 -8.02 15.24 9.05
C GLU A 233 -6.54 15.31 9.49
N LEU A 234 -5.81 14.19 9.41
CA LEU A 234 -4.39 14.11 9.80
C LEU A 234 -3.44 14.51 8.68
N LYS A 235 -3.80 14.20 7.43
CA LYS A 235 -2.95 14.41 6.25
C LYS A 235 -2.49 15.87 6.08
N PRO A 236 -3.36 16.90 6.09
CA PRO A 236 -2.93 18.28 5.95
C PRO A 236 -2.15 18.79 7.17
N LYS A 237 -2.37 18.22 8.37
CA LYS A 237 -1.58 18.57 9.57
C LYS A 237 -0.14 18.12 9.40
N LEU A 238 0.07 16.89 8.95
CA LEU A 238 1.42 16.36 8.69
C LEU A 238 2.14 17.13 7.57
N LEU A 239 1.43 17.52 6.52
CA LEU A 239 1.99 18.38 5.48
C LEU A 239 2.45 19.75 6.03
N LYS A 240 1.61 20.40 6.86
CA LYS A 240 1.96 21.67 7.52
C LYS A 240 3.15 21.56 8.46
N GLU A 241 3.35 20.38 9.06
CA GLU A 241 4.53 20.06 9.87
C GLU A 241 5.78 19.74 9.03
N GLY A 242 5.70 19.79 7.69
CA GLY A 242 6.82 19.58 6.78
C GLY A 242 7.05 18.12 6.37
N PHE A 243 6.19 17.18 6.78
CA PHE A 243 6.33 15.78 6.39
C PHE A 243 5.81 15.51 4.98
N LYS A 244 6.44 14.57 4.28
CA LYS A 244 5.91 14.00 3.05
C LYS A 244 4.73 13.08 3.38
N VAL A 245 3.62 13.26 2.66
CA VAL A 245 2.43 12.43 2.79
C VAL A 245 2.04 11.88 1.42
N SER A 246 1.82 10.56 1.36
CA SER A 246 1.35 9.85 0.19
C SER A 246 -0.01 9.21 0.45
N GLU A 247 -0.94 9.36 -0.49
CA GLU A 247 -2.25 8.72 -0.45
C GLU A 247 -2.26 7.44 -1.30
N TYR A 248 -2.61 6.31 -0.70
CA TYR A 248 -2.84 5.03 -1.39
C TYR A 248 -4.24 5.01 -1.97
N ILE A 249 -4.31 4.99 -3.30
CA ILE A 249 -5.50 5.19 -4.11
C ILE A 249 -5.81 3.87 -4.85
N PRO A 250 -6.67 3.02 -4.28
CA PRO A 250 -7.15 1.83 -4.97
C PRO A 250 -8.20 2.22 -6.01
N TYR A 251 -8.25 1.49 -7.13
CA TYR A 251 -9.28 1.63 -8.17
C TYR A 251 -9.56 0.28 -8.84
N GLY A 252 -10.69 0.18 -9.53
CA GLY A 252 -11.07 -1.03 -10.28
C GLY A 252 -12.30 -1.72 -9.71
N THR A 253 -12.91 -2.56 -10.55
CA THR A 253 -14.19 -3.21 -10.31
C THR A 253 -14.21 -4.20 -9.14
N ASN A 254 -13.05 -4.69 -8.70
CA ASN A 254 -12.90 -5.63 -7.59
C ASN A 254 -12.91 -4.93 -6.20
N TRP A 255 -13.80 -3.96 -6.02
CA TRP A 255 -13.84 -3.09 -4.83
C TRP A 255 -14.45 -3.74 -3.58
N LEU A 256 -15.38 -4.68 -3.75
CA LEU A 256 -16.16 -5.22 -2.63
C LEU A 256 -15.31 -5.87 -1.53
N PRO A 257 -14.37 -6.81 -1.82
CA PRO A 257 -13.52 -7.41 -0.80
C PRO A 257 -12.65 -6.38 -0.06
N TYR A 258 -12.16 -5.37 -0.79
CA TYR A 258 -11.37 -4.28 -0.23
C TYR A 258 -12.20 -3.44 0.74
N SER A 259 -13.39 -3.00 0.32
CA SER A 259 -14.29 -2.17 1.13
C SER A 259 -14.78 -2.89 2.39
N ILE A 260 -15.11 -4.18 2.29
CA ILE A 260 -15.51 -4.99 3.46
C ILE A 260 -14.39 -5.02 4.51
N ARG A 261 -13.12 -5.13 4.09
CA ARG A 261 -11.99 -5.10 5.02
C ARG A 261 -11.86 -3.73 5.70
N ARG A 262 -12.02 -2.63 4.95
CA ARG A 262 -12.03 -1.25 5.51
C ARG A 262 -13.15 -1.01 6.51
N LEU A 263 -14.33 -1.60 6.26
CA LEU A 263 -15.45 -1.56 7.20
C LEU A 263 -15.14 -2.30 8.50
N LYS A 264 -14.60 -3.53 8.41
CA LYS A 264 -14.26 -4.36 9.58
C LYS A 264 -13.16 -3.75 10.46
N GLU A 265 -12.23 -3.01 9.87
CA GLU A 265 -11.13 -2.35 10.59
C GLU A 265 -11.59 -1.15 11.45
N ARG A 266 -12.83 -0.66 11.28
CA ARG A 266 -13.36 0.48 12.02
C ARG A 266 -14.70 0.15 12.69
N LYS A 267 -14.68 -0.06 14.01
CA LYS A 267 -15.89 -0.24 14.83
C LYS A 267 -16.97 0.83 14.58
N ARG A 268 -16.55 2.09 14.37
CA ARG A 268 -17.43 3.23 14.07
C ARG A 268 -18.15 3.11 12.72
N ASN A 269 -17.57 2.42 11.73
CA ASN A 269 -18.21 2.22 10.42
C ASN A 269 -19.30 1.15 10.46
N ILE A 270 -19.19 0.16 11.36
CA ILE A 270 -20.23 -0.84 11.60
C ILE A 270 -21.47 -0.19 12.21
N LEU A 271 -21.28 0.74 13.16
CA LEU A 271 -22.35 1.54 13.75
C LEU A 271 -23.08 2.44 12.73
N LEU A 272 -22.34 3.03 11.77
CA LEU A 272 -22.92 3.82 10.69
C LEU A 272 -23.81 2.99 9.74
N LEU A 273 -23.43 1.73 9.46
CA LEU A 273 -24.27 0.81 8.70
C LEU A 273 -25.56 0.47 9.46
N GLY A 274 -25.48 0.24 10.78
CA GLY A 274 -26.65 0.00 11.62
C GLY A 274 -27.64 1.17 11.60
N HIS A 275 -27.15 2.41 11.75
CA HIS A 275 -28.00 3.61 11.67
C HIS A 275 -28.60 3.82 10.27
N SER A 276 -27.85 3.56 9.20
CA SER A 276 -28.38 3.67 7.83
C SER A 276 -29.44 2.60 7.54
N PHE A 277 -29.33 1.40 8.13
CA PHE A 277 -30.31 0.33 7.99
C PHE A 277 -31.63 0.71 8.66
N ILE A 278 -31.57 1.20 9.91
CA ILE A 278 -32.72 1.67 10.68
C ILE A 278 -33.46 2.80 9.94
N ARG A 279 -32.71 3.75 9.34
CA ARG A 279 -33.31 4.87 8.61
C ARG A 279 -33.92 4.48 7.26
N SER A 280 -33.47 3.38 6.67
CA SER A 280 -34.03 2.84 5.41
C SER A 280 -35.24 1.92 5.57
N HIS A 281 -35.55 1.51 6.82
CA HIS A 281 -36.72 0.69 7.19
C HIS A 281 -37.75 1.49 7.99
N LEU A 282 -37.55 2.81 8.13
CA LEU A 282 -38.49 3.77 8.74
C LEU A 282 -39.07 4.73 7.69
N VAL A 283 -39.01 4.36 6.40
CA VAL A 283 -39.70 5.01 5.28
C VAL A 283 -40.51 3.95 4.56
#